data_AF-A0A2N3XW67-F1
#
_entry.id   AF-A0A2N3XW67-F1
#
_cell.length_a   1.000
_cell.length_b   1.000
_cell.length_c   1.000
_cell.angle_alpha   90.00
_cell.angle_beta   90.00
_cell.angle_gamma   90.00
#
_symmetry.space_group_name_H-M   'P 1'
#
loop_
_entity.id
_entity.type
_entity.pdbx_description
1 polymer ?
#
loop_
_entity_poly.entity_id
_entity_poly.type
_entity_poly.pdbx_seq_one_letter_code
_entity_poly.pdbx_strand_id
1 'polypeptide(L)'
;MLPLSHPDRIEPDSPRPRRSSHPSRPSATEVLRYGERYADLRDQHLAHTLILEDAREEREEISAHERITCHVHRRWAHECIASPMHVIPVTGHRWCRPCEAEASVAVDEVTRSVTVVCTRCRQTPETAATRQITRTCRASLAAAHESRRARVQAQNTASAAA
;
A
#
# COMPACT_ATOMS: atom_id res chain seq x y z
N MET A 1 -33.48 37.28 -33.54
CA MET A 1 -33.49 36.75 -32.17
C MET A 1 -33.31 35.23 -32.27
N LEU A 2 -32.12 34.74 -31.96
CA LEU A 2 -31.78 33.31 -31.94
C LEU A 2 -31.98 32.77 -30.51
N PRO A 3 -32.64 31.62 -30.29
CA PRO A 3 -32.66 31.00 -28.97
C PRO A 3 -31.35 30.24 -28.70
N LEU A 4 -30.85 30.40 -27.49
CA LEU A 4 -29.62 29.81 -26.94
C LEU A 4 -29.82 28.32 -26.66
N SER A 5 -29.00 27.47 -27.28
CA SER A 5 -28.88 26.05 -26.94
C SER A 5 -28.17 25.88 -25.59
N HIS A 6 -28.81 25.15 -24.67
CA HIS A 6 -28.24 24.72 -23.39
C HIS A 6 -27.08 23.72 -23.60
N PRO A 7 -25.96 23.84 -22.88
CA PRO A 7 -24.92 22.83 -22.89
C PRO A 7 -25.28 21.63 -22.01
N ASP A 8 -24.72 20.49 -22.42
CA ASP A 8 -24.91 19.14 -21.92
C ASP A 8 -24.87 18.96 -20.40
N ARG A 9 -25.80 18.14 -19.89
CA ARG A 9 -25.69 17.51 -18.57
C ARG A 9 -24.53 16.51 -18.59
N ILE A 10 -23.42 16.86 -17.96
CA ILE A 10 -22.37 15.91 -17.60
C ILE A 10 -22.92 15.04 -16.46
N GLU A 11 -23.20 13.76 -16.73
CA GLU A 11 -23.48 12.79 -15.66
C GLU A 11 -22.24 12.63 -14.76
N PRO A 12 -22.41 12.56 -13.44
CA PRO A 12 -21.32 12.22 -12.54
C PRO A 12 -20.95 10.74 -12.73
N ASP A 13 -19.71 10.51 -13.15
CA ASP A 13 -19.05 9.21 -13.24
C ASP A 13 -19.23 8.45 -11.91
N SER A 14 -20.11 7.45 -11.94
CA SER A 14 -20.39 6.63 -10.77
C SER A 14 -19.14 5.85 -10.39
N PRO A 15 -18.64 5.94 -9.15
CA PRO A 15 -17.41 5.26 -8.76
C PRO A 15 -17.60 3.75 -8.87
N ARG A 16 -16.94 3.14 -9.86
CA ARG A 16 -16.90 1.68 -10.00
C ARG A 16 -16.35 1.10 -8.70
N PRO A 17 -17.03 0.12 -8.07
CA PRO A 17 -16.48 -0.57 -6.92
C PRO A 17 -15.20 -1.28 -7.38
N ARG A 18 -14.04 -0.78 -6.94
CA ARG A 18 -12.78 -1.51 -7.10
C ARG A 18 -12.94 -2.81 -6.33
N ARG A 19 -13.09 -3.92 -7.06
CA ARG A 19 -13.04 -5.27 -6.51
C ARG A 19 -11.86 -5.32 -5.55
N SER A 20 -12.14 -5.70 -4.31
CA SER A 20 -11.13 -6.13 -3.36
C SER A 20 -10.45 -7.35 -3.97
N SER A 21 -9.41 -7.11 -4.77
CA SER A 21 -8.59 -8.17 -5.34
C SER A 21 -7.83 -8.77 -4.17
N HIS A 22 -8.40 -9.82 -3.57
CA HIS A 22 -7.59 -10.78 -2.83
C HIS A 22 -6.38 -11.10 -3.71
N PRO A 23 -5.15 -11.00 -3.19
CA PRO A 23 -3.99 -11.40 -3.97
C PRO A 23 -4.16 -12.88 -4.31
N SER A 24 -4.45 -13.16 -5.58
CA SER A 24 -4.42 -14.51 -6.15
C SER A 24 -3.07 -15.14 -5.81
N ARG A 25 -3.03 -16.45 -5.51
CA ARG A 25 -1.75 -17.14 -5.23
C ARG A 25 -0.77 -16.89 -6.40
N PRO A 26 0.53 -16.66 -6.13
CA PRO A 26 1.52 -16.50 -7.19
C PRO A 26 1.57 -17.74 -8.08
N SER A 27 1.72 -17.52 -9.38
CA SER A 27 1.92 -18.59 -10.35
C SER A 27 3.24 -19.32 -10.12
N ALA A 28 3.36 -20.55 -10.61
CA ALA A 28 4.60 -21.32 -10.48
C ALA A 28 5.82 -20.57 -11.06
N THR A 29 5.64 -19.87 -12.19
CA THR A 29 6.69 -19.05 -12.81
C THR A 29 7.12 -17.89 -11.92
N GLU A 30 6.17 -17.21 -11.27
CA GLU A 30 6.49 -16.11 -10.35
C GLU A 30 7.22 -16.62 -9.10
N VAL A 31 6.81 -17.77 -8.56
CA VAL A 31 7.50 -18.41 -7.43
C VAL A 31 8.93 -18.82 -7.81
N LEU A 32 9.14 -19.41 -8.99
CA LEU A 32 10.48 -19.76 -9.46
C LEU A 32 11.37 -18.52 -9.62
N ARG A 33 10.80 -17.40 -10.05
CA ARG A 33 11.56 -16.19 -10.37
C ARG A 33 11.89 -15.34 -9.15
N TYR A 34 10.97 -15.18 -8.20
CA TYR A 34 11.13 -14.27 -7.06
C TYR A 34 11.14 -14.99 -5.70
N GLY A 35 10.74 -16.26 -5.64
CA GLY A 35 10.51 -16.98 -4.38
C GLY A 35 11.75 -17.14 -3.51
N GLU A 36 12.93 -17.34 -4.11
CA GLU A 36 14.18 -17.48 -3.36
C GLU A 36 14.48 -16.25 -2.50
N ARG A 37 14.15 -15.04 -2.98
CA ARG A 37 14.35 -13.78 -2.25
C ARG A 37 13.58 -13.70 -0.94
N TYR A 38 12.52 -14.49 -0.82
CA TYR A 38 11.57 -14.43 0.29
C TYR A 38 11.44 -15.74 1.06
N ALA A 39 12.27 -16.75 0.76
CA ALA A 39 12.18 -18.09 1.31
C ALA A 39 12.37 -18.16 2.84
N ASP A 40 13.15 -17.25 3.43
CA ASP A 40 13.40 -17.14 4.86
C ASP A 40 12.30 -16.40 5.65
N LEU A 41 11.29 -15.84 4.97
CA LEU A 41 10.19 -15.18 5.66
C LEU A 41 9.27 -16.19 6.34
N ARG A 42 9.09 -16.01 7.66
CA ARG A 42 8.14 -16.81 8.45
C ARG A 42 6.68 -16.51 8.08
N ASP A 43 6.38 -15.26 7.70
CA ASP A 43 5.05 -14.88 7.22
C ASP A 43 4.93 -15.23 5.73
N GLN A 44 4.33 -16.40 5.46
CA GLN A 44 4.11 -16.90 4.10
C GLN A 44 3.17 -16.00 3.28
N HIS A 45 2.24 -15.31 3.93
CA HIS A 45 1.33 -14.41 3.23
C HIS A 45 2.05 -13.14 2.78
N LEU A 46 2.91 -12.59 3.64
CA LEU A 46 3.83 -11.51 3.26
C LEU A 46 4.75 -11.95 2.12
N ALA A 47 5.36 -13.14 2.21
CA ALA A 47 6.22 -13.67 1.16
C ALA A 47 5.50 -13.80 -0.19
N HIS A 48 4.30 -14.37 -0.22
CA HIS A 48 3.48 -14.45 -1.43
C HIS A 48 3.14 -13.07 -1.98
N THR A 49 2.78 -12.11 -1.12
CA THR A 49 2.43 -10.75 -1.55
C THR A 49 3.64 -10.05 -2.17
N LEU A 50 4.82 -10.19 -1.57
CA LEU A 50 6.08 -9.67 -2.11
C LEU A 50 6.39 -10.24 -3.51
N ILE A 51 6.24 -11.57 -3.69
CA ILE A 51 6.42 -12.25 -4.99
C ILE A 51 5.46 -11.68 -6.04
N LEU A 52 4.19 -11.55 -5.68
CA LEU A 52 3.16 -11.03 -6.58
C LEU A 52 3.42 -9.57 -6.96
N GLU A 53 3.79 -8.74 -5.99
CA GLU A 53 4.09 -7.33 -6.26
C GLU A 53 5.35 -7.16 -7.09
N ASP A 54 6.40 -7.97 -6.88
CA ASP A 54 7.59 -7.96 -7.75
C ASP A 54 7.22 -8.32 -9.20
N ALA A 55 6.39 -9.34 -9.39
CA ALA A 55 5.95 -9.76 -10.72
C ALA A 55 5.09 -8.68 -11.41
N ARG A 56 4.18 -8.06 -10.67
CA ARG A 56 3.28 -7.01 -11.19
C ARG A 56 4.03 -5.70 -11.47
N GLU A 57 4.99 -5.35 -10.63
CA GLU A 57 5.83 -4.17 -10.84
C GLU A 57 6.70 -4.35 -12.08
N GLU A 58 7.29 -5.52 -12.29
CA GLU A 58 8.09 -5.79 -13.49
C GLU A 58 7.25 -5.73 -14.78
N ARG A 59 5.97 -6.09 -14.71
CA ARG A 59 5.01 -5.94 -15.82
C ARG A 59 4.39 -4.54 -15.92
N GLU A 60 4.87 -3.59 -15.13
CA GLU A 60 4.38 -2.20 -15.06
C GLU A 60 2.89 -2.08 -14.69
N GLU A 61 2.31 -3.10 -14.07
CA GLU A 61 0.89 -3.11 -13.65
C GLU A 61 0.67 -2.31 -12.35
N ILE A 62 1.74 -2.11 -11.58
CA ILE A 62 1.77 -1.27 -10.38
C ILE A 62 3.05 -0.45 -10.34
N SER A 63 2.98 0.73 -9.74
CA SER A 63 4.19 1.50 -9.42
C SER A 63 4.77 1.08 -8.07
N ALA A 64 6.08 1.26 -7.90
CA ALA A 64 6.77 0.98 -6.64
C ALA A 64 6.13 1.70 -5.42
N HIS A 65 5.52 2.88 -5.63
CA HIS A 65 4.87 3.66 -4.56
C HIS A 65 3.44 3.20 -4.23
N GLU A 66 2.83 2.35 -5.08
CA GLU A 66 1.51 1.75 -4.85
C GLU A 66 1.60 0.37 -4.18
N ARG A 67 2.82 -0.16 -3.98
CA ARG A 67 3.04 -1.44 -3.29
C ARG A 67 2.59 -1.38 -1.83
N ILE A 68 1.86 -2.38 -1.38
CA ILE A 68 1.48 -2.53 0.03
C ILE A 68 2.53 -3.29 0.85
N THR A 69 3.56 -3.82 0.21
CA THR A 69 4.78 -4.36 0.83
C THR A 69 6.01 -3.55 0.46
N CYS A 70 7.03 -3.62 1.30
CA CYS A 70 8.34 -3.05 1.01
C CYS A 70 9.32 -4.18 0.69
N HIS A 71 9.77 -4.27 -0.57
CA HIS A 71 10.76 -5.28 -0.98
C HIS A 71 12.12 -5.07 -0.31
N VAL A 72 12.49 -3.81 -0.02
CA VAL A 72 13.78 -3.47 0.63
C VAL A 72 13.83 -3.99 2.07
N HIS A 73 12.82 -3.69 2.88
CA HIS A 73 12.76 -4.13 4.28
C HIS A 73 12.12 -5.52 4.46
N ARG A 74 11.53 -6.06 3.39
CA ARG A 74 10.82 -7.35 3.36
C ARG A 74 9.71 -7.42 4.42
N ARG A 75 8.91 -6.35 4.45
CA ARG A 75 7.87 -6.06 5.46
C ARG A 75 6.60 -5.52 4.81
N TRP A 76 5.51 -5.44 5.56
CA TRP A 76 4.36 -4.65 5.14
C TRP A 76 4.76 -3.18 5.08
N ALA A 77 4.33 -2.43 4.05
CA ALA A 77 4.75 -1.04 3.84
C ALA A 77 4.48 -0.16 5.07
N HIS A 78 3.35 -0.36 5.76
CA HIS A 78 3.01 0.42 6.97
C HIS A 78 3.99 0.21 8.13
N GLU A 79 4.71 -0.93 8.19
CA GLU A 79 5.68 -1.25 9.24
C GLU A 79 7.03 -0.53 9.05
N CYS A 80 7.31 -0.03 7.85
CA CYS A 80 8.60 0.59 7.53
C CYS A 80 8.48 1.99 6.94
N ILE A 81 7.29 2.49 6.58
CA ILE A 81 7.11 3.79 5.91
C ILE A 81 7.75 4.97 6.65
N ALA A 82 7.85 4.92 7.98
CA ALA A 82 8.50 5.96 8.78
C ALA A 82 10.04 5.98 8.64
N SER A 83 10.64 4.96 8.01
CA SER A 83 12.08 4.88 7.77
C SER A 83 12.57 6.04 6.88
N PRO A 84 13.74 6.64 7.19
CA PRO A 84 14.39 7.62 6.31
C PRO A 84 14.64 7.10 4.89
N MET A 85 14.75 5.78 4.71
CA MET A 85 14.90 5.16 3.37
C MET A 85 13.71 5.39 2.43
N HIS A 86 12.57 5.83 2.96
CA HIS A 86 11.38 6.17 2.18
C HIS A 86 11.17 7.68 2.05
N VAL A 87 12.18 8.51 2.30
CA VAL A 87 12.12 9.93 1.95
C VAL A 87 12.63 10.10 0.54
N ILE A 88 11.77 10.54 -0.39
CA ILE A 88 12.14 10.78 -1.78
C ILE A 88 11.73 12.21 -2.14
N PRO A 89 12.61 13.20 -1.93
CA PRO A 89 12.29 14.61 -2.18
C PRO A 89 11.86 14.87 -3.62
N VAL A 90 12.43 14.14 -4.58
CA VAL A 90 12.15 14.28 -6.01
C VAL A 90 10.68 13.98 -6.33
N THR A 91 10.14 12.88 -5.84
CA THR A 91 8.73 12.48 -6.07
C THR A 91 7.77 13.10 -5.07
N GLY A 92 8.29 13.74 -4.01
CA GLY A 92 7.50 14.29 -2.92
C GLY A 92 7.06 13.24 -1.89
N HIS A 93 7.56 12.01 -1.99
CA HIS A 93 7.24 10.95 -1.05
C HIS A 93 7.86 11.29 0.33
N ARG A 94 7.00 11.40 1.35
CA ARG A 94 7.37 11.86 2.70
C ARG A 94 8.10 13.21 2.72
N TRP A 95 7.71 14.15 1.85
CA TRP A 95 8.39 15.44 1.74
C TRP A 95 7.42 16.62 1.77
N CYS A 96 7.78 17.65 2.52
CA CYS A 96 7.11 18.94 2.54
C CYS A 96 7.88 19.93 1.67
N ARG A 97 7.31 20.28 0.50
CA ARG A 97 7.94 21.22 -0.45
C ARG A 97 8.15 22.62 0.14
N PRO A 98 7.15 23.27 0.78
CA PRO A 98 7.34 24.61 1.33
C PRO A 98 8.44 24.72 2.38
N CYS A 99 8.64 23.67 3.18
CA CYS A 99 9.62 23.68 4.26
C CYS A 99 10.95 23.04 3.88
N GLU A 100 11.04 22.46 2.68
CA GLU A 100 12.17 21.63 2.22
C GLU A 100 12.64 20.64 3.31
N ALA A 101 11.68 19.87 3.83
CA ALA A 101 11.92 18.96 4.94
C ALA A 101 11.10 17.68 4.86
N GLU A 102 11.61 16.65 5.53
CA GLU A 102 10.92 15.37 5.69
C GLU A 102 9.56 15.56 6.37
N ALA A 103 8.57 14.80 5.89
CA ALA A 103 7.31 14.59 6.57
C ALA A 103 7.36 13.26 7.33
N SER A 104 7.08 13.31 8.63
CA SER A 104 6.91 12.14 9.46
C SER A 104 5.60 11.44 9.11
N VAL A 105 5.61 10.11 9.11
CA VAL A 105 4.41 9.29 8.92
C VAL A 105 4.19 8.51 10.21
N ALA A 106 3.03 8.69 10.82
CA ALA A 106 2.58 7.92 11.97
C ALA A 106 1.47 6.97 11.53
N VAL A 107 1.60 5.70 11.91
CA VAL A 107 0.62 4.65 11.65
C VAL A 107 0.11 4.14 12.99
N ASP A 108 -1.19 4.22 13.20
CA ASP A 108 -1.86 3.59 14.32
C ASP A 108 -2.54 2.31 13.83
N GLU A 109 -2.01 1.16 14.21
CA GLU A 109 -2.55 -0.14 13.80
C GLU A 109 -3.89 -0.49 14.46
N VAL A 110 -4.18 0.10 15.62
CA VAL A 110 -5.41 -0.16 16.39
C VAL A 110 -6.57 0.59 15.77
N THR A 111 -6.41 1.91 15.55
CA THR A 111 -7.45 2.73 14.90
C THR A 111 -7.39 2.68 13.37
N ARG A 112 -6.35 2.04 12.81
CA ARG A 112 -6.05 1.97 11.37
C ARG A 112 -5.92 3.34 10.72
N SER A 113 -5.48 4.32 11.50
CA SER A 113 -5.26 5.68 11.03
C SER A 113 -3.81 5.86 10.56
N VAL A 114 -3.65 6.72 9.56
CA VAL A 114 -2.36 7.07 8.98
C VAL A 114 -2.32 8.58 8.87
N THR A 115 -1.31 9.18 9.49
CA THR A 115 -1.15 10.63 9.53
C THR A 115 0.22 11.00 8.99
N VAL A 116 0.27 12.02 8.13
CA VAL A 116 1.50 12.55 7.56
C VAL A 116 1.65 14.00 7.98
N VAL A 117 2.78 14.35 8.59
CA VAL A 117 3.00 15.68 9.17
C VAL A 117 4.41 16.15 8.87
N CYS A 118 4.56 17.38 8.37
CA CYS A 118 5.87 18.00 8.21
C CYS A 118 6.60 18.11 9.55
N THR A 119 7.87 17.73 9.59
CA THR A 119 8.70 17.84 10.80
C THR A 119 8.98 19.29 11.21
N ARG A 120 8.82 20.26 10.30
CA ARG A 120 9.03 21.69 10.54
C ARG A 120 7.73 22.45 10.83
N CYS A 121 6.86 22.63 9.82
CA CYS A 121 5.65 23.45 9.99
C CYS A 121 4.49 22.73 10.67
N ARG A 122 4.62 21.43 10.94
CA ARG A 122 3.57 20.60 11.56
C ARG A 122 2.25 20.50 10.79
N GLN A 123 2.22 21.00 9.55
CA GLN A 123 1.10 20.84 8.64
C GLN A 123 1.21 19.53 7.87
N THR A 124 0.06 18.98 7.45
CA THR A 124 0.02 17.85 6.52
C THR A 124 0.26 18.35 5.10
N PRO A 125 1.31 17.87 4.38
CA PRO A 125 1.51 18.26 2.99
C PRO A 125 0.37 17.71 2.12
N GLU A 126 -0.44 18.56 1.50
CA GLU A 126 -1.61 18.13 0.70
C GLU A 126 -1.25 17.70 -0.73
N THR A 127 -0.28 16.79 -0.87
CA THR A 127 0.25 16.35 -2.16
C THR A 127 -0.36 15.01 -2.63
N ALA A 128 -0.21 14.70 -3.92
CA ALA A 128 -0.57 13.39 -4.45
C ALA A 128 0.20 12.25 -3.75
N ALA A 129 1.48 12.48 -3.44
CA ALA A 129 2.33 11.54 -2.72
C ALA A 129 1.84 11.29 -1.28
N THR A 130 1.39 12.33 -0.56
CA THR A 130 0.78 12.15 0.77
C THR A 130 -0.49 11.32 0.70
N ARG A 131 -1.38 11.61 -0.26
CA ARG A 131 -2.60 10.81 -0.46
C ARG A 131 -2.27 9.36 -0.81
N GLN A 132 -1.25 9.14 -1.62
CA GLN A 132 -0.75 7.80 -1.96
C GLN A 132 -0.23 7.07 -0.72
N ILE A 133 0.64 7.68 0.09
CA ILE A 133 1.13 7.10 1.35
C ILE A 133 -0.04 6.64 2.22
N THR A 134 -1.03 7.52 2.43
CA THR A 134 -2.20 7.21 3.27
C THR A 134 -2.99 6.03 2.71
N ARG A 135 -3.22 5.97 1.39
CA ARG A 135 -3.93 4.85 0.76
C ARG A 135 -3.14 3.55 0.87
N THR A 136 -1.86 3.57 0.49
CA THR A 136 -0.98 2.40 0.49
C THR A 136 -0.81 1.83 1.91
N CYS A 137 -0.60 2.68 2.91
CA CYS A 137 -0.46 2.24 4.30
C CYS A 137 -1.77 1.64 4.84
N ARG A 138 -2.93 2.22 4.50
CA ARG A 138 -4.23 1.65 4.89
C ARG A 138 -4.49 0.29 4.23
N ALA A 139 -4.16 0.15 2.95
CA ALA A 139 -4.28 -1.13 2.25
C ALA A 139 -3.31 -2.18 2.82
N SER A 140 -2.08 -1.76 3.13
CA SER A 140 -1.07 -2.58 3.81
C SER A 140 -1.54 -3.08 5.17
N LEU A 141 -2.13 -2.21 6.01
CA LEU A 141 -2.72 -2.58 7.29
C LEU A 141 -3.85 -3.61 7.12
N ALA A 142 -4.75 -3.39 6.16
CA ALA A 142 -5.86 -4.28 5.90
C ALA A 142 -5.36 -5.69 5.53
N ALA A 143 -4.42 -5.78 4.57
CA ALA A 143 -3.85 -7.06 4.12
C ALA A 143 -3.07 -7.77 5.24
N ALA A 144 -2.25 -7.04 6.02
CA ALA A 144 -1.51 -7.62 7.13
C ALA A 144 -2.44 -8.18 8.21
N HIS A 145 -3.52 -7.48 8.50
CA HIS A 145 -4.50 -7.93 9.47
C HIS A 145 -5.31 -9.15 8.97
N GLU A 146 -5.64 -9.21 7.67
CA GLU A 146 -6.22 -10.40 7.04
C GLU A 146 -5.27 -11.61 7.15
N SER A 147 -3.98 -11.42 6.85
CA SER A 147 -2.94 -12.45 7.06
C SER A 147 -2.92 -12.97 8.49
N ARG A 148 -2.87 -12.05 9.47
CA ARG A 148 -2.86 -12.42 10.90
C ARG A 148 -4.11 -13.21 11.30
N ARG A 149 -5.29 -12.82 10.83
CA ARG A 149 -6.55 -13.53 11.10
C ARG A 149 -6.54 -14.93 10.51
N ALA A 150 -6.15 -15.08 9.24
CA ALA A 150 -6.08 -16.38 8.58
C ALA A 150 -5.11 -17.33 9.31
N ARG A 151 -3.97 -16.82 9.79
CA ARG A 151 -3.00 -17.61 10.56
C ARG A 151 -3.55 -18.09 11.89
N VAL A 152 -4.21 -17.21 12.66
CA VAL A 152 -4.86 -17.59 13.93
C VAL A 152 -5.96 -18.63 13.71
N GLN A 153 -6.76 -18.47 12.65
CA GLN A 153 -7.81 -19.44 12.32
C GLN A 153 -7.22 -20.81 11.98
N ALA A 154 -6.17 -20.88 11.16
CA ALA A 154 -5.49 -22.12 10.81
C ALA A 154 -4.89 -22.83 12.05
N GLN A 155 -4.32 -22.06 12.99
CA GLN A 155 -3.80 -22.59 14.25
C GLN A 155 -4.91 -23.19 15.10
N ASN A 156 -6.02 -22.47 15.27
CA ASN A 156 -7.17 -22.95 16.04
C ASN A 156 -7.77 -24.23 15.44
N THR A 157 -7.87 -24.32 14.10
CA THR A 157 -8.37 -25.54 13.44
C THR A 157 -7.43 -26.73 13.61
N ALA A 158 -6.11 -26.51 13.60
CA ALA A 158 -5.14 -27.57 13.82
C ALA A 158 -5.16 -28.07 15.27
N SER A 159 -5.29 -27.16 16.25
CA SER A 159 -5.41 -27.51 17.67
C SER A 159 -6.70 -28.23 18.02
N ALA A 160 -7.80 -27.96 17.31
CA ALA A 160 -9.07 -28.67 17.51
C ALA A 160 -9.12 -30.07 16.87
N ALA A 161 -8.20 -30.36 15.95
CA ALA A 161 -8.08 -31.65 15.27
C ALA A 161 -7.05 -32.60 15.92
N ALA A 162 -6.33 -32.11 16.94
CA ALA A 162 -5.35 -32.85 17.74
C ALA A 162 -5.97 -33.31 19.07
#